data_AF-A0A965PA54-F1
#
_entry.id   AF-A0A965PA54-F1
#
_cell.length_a   1.000
_cell.length_b   1.000
_cell.length_c   1.000
_cell.angle_alpha   90.00
_cell.angle_beta   90.00
_cell.angle_gamma   90.00
#
_symmetry.space_group_name_H-M   'P 1'
#
loop_
_entity.id
_entity.type
_entity.pdbx_description
1 polymer ?
#
loop_
_entity_poly.entity_id
_entity_poly.type
_entity_poly.pdbx_seq_one_letter_code
_entity_poly.pdbx_strand_id
1 'polypeptide(L)'
;MHAAFYATTDTKVASCLCTVGVQLRQQDPISRVVQKGREVVHYWFDCDGAGGIPTGKIVEAILESQEACEALREQLPDLPGARAALYNREILLDVIFKKTRRLVMVNLPGGGIMLADEKLDAKTKRDVAQLVM
;
A
#
# COMPACT_ATOMS: atom_id res chain seq x y z
N MET A 1 19.57 30.08 -7.03
CA MET A 1 18.24 29.58 -7.44
C MET A 1 17.80 28.60 -6.37
N HIS A 2 16.66 28.83 -5.70
CA HIS A 2 16.11 27.79 -4.82
C HIS A 2 15.51 26.71 -5.72
N ALA A 3 16.03 25.49 -5.62
CA ALA A 3 15.43 24.35 -6.31
C ALA A 3 14.00 24.14 -5.79
N ALA A 4 13.05 23.94 -6.70
CA ALA A 4 11.66 23.66 -6.36
C ALA A 4 11.51 22.16 -6.05
N PHE A 5 10.85 21.83 -4.94
CA PHE A 5 10.64 20.44 -4.53
C PHE A 5 9.17 20.17 -4.31
N TYR A 6 8.73 18.98 -4.74
CA TYR A 6 7.44 18.41 -4.42
C TYR A 6 7.55 17.54 -3.16
N ALA A 7 6.61 17.71 -2.23
CA ALA A 7 6.53 16.91 -1.01
C ALA A 7 5.26 16.07 -1.01
N THR A 8 5.37 14.80 -0.63
CA THR A 8 4.21 13.93 -0.40
C THR A 8 4.36 13.11 0.87
N THR A 9 3.24 12.82 1.52
CA THR A 9 3.14 11.86 2.63
C THR A 9 2.49 10.55 2.19
N ASP A 10 1.96 10.49 0.96
CA ASP A 10 1.41 9.27 0.38
C ASP A 10 2.55 8.38 -0.12
N THR A 11 2.73 7.25 0.57
CA THR A 11 3.79 6.30 0.24
C THR A 11 3.55 5.61 -1.11
N LYS A 12 2.31 5.50 -1.60
CA LYS A 12 2.04 4.98 -2.95
C LYS A 12 2.54 5.94 -4.02
N VAL A 13 2.23 7.23 -3.87
CA VAL A 13 2.71 8.28 -4.78
C VAL A 13 4.23 8.32 -4.76
N ALA A 14 4.85 8.37 -3.57
CA ALA A 14 6.30 8.34 -3.45
C ALA A 14 6.92 7.09 -4.10
N SER A 15 6.30 5.92 -3.92
CA SER A 15 6.77 4.68 -4.55
C SER A 15 6.69 4.75 -6.08
N CYS A 16 5.58 5.24 -6.65
CA CYS A 16 5.47 5.44 -8.10
C CYS A 16 6.53 6.41 -8.63
N LEU A 17 6.75 7.54 -7.96
CA LEU A 17 7.75 8.55 -8.35
C LEU A 17 9.16 7.96 -8.35
N CYS A 18 9.52 7.19 -7.32
CA CYS A 18 10.78 6.45 -7.29
C CYS A 18 10.90 5.45 -8.44
N THR A 19 9.85 4.67 -8.72
CA THR A 19 9.87 3.66 -9.78
C THR A 19 10.14 4.26 -11.15
N VAL A 20 9.58 5.43 -11.44
CA VAL A 20 9.75 6.09 -12.74
C VAL A 20 10.97 7.02 -12.81
N GLY A 21 11.81 7.02 -11.78
CA GLY A 21 13.10 7.70 -11.78
C GLY A 21 13.07 9.19 -11.44
N VAL A 22 11.99 9.70 -10.83
CA VAL A 22 11.97 11.08 -10.32
C VAL A 22 12.99 11.19 -9.18
N GLN A 23 13.89 12.17 -9.29
CA GLN A 23 14.98 12.32 -8.33
C GLN A 23 14.47 12.76 -6.96
N LEU A 24 14.99 12.12 -5.91
CA LEU A 24 14.83 12.62 -4.55
C LEU A 24 15.68 13.88 -4.35
N ARG A 25 15.18 14.77 -3.49
CA ARG A 25 15.97 15.91 -3.00
C ARG A 25 17.26 15.39 -2.37
N GLN A 26 18.42 15.89 -2.82
CA GLN A 26 19.72 15.38 -2.37
C GLN A 26 20.00 15.62 -0.88
N GLN A 27 19.59 16.79 -0.38
CA GLN A 27 19.69 17.11 1.05
C GLN A 27 18.36 16.81 1.75
N ASP A 28 18.40 16.00 2.80
CA ASP A 28 17.22 15.59 3.57
C ASP A 28 16.08 15.04 2.66
N PRO A 29 16.31 13.97 1.88
CA PRO A 29 15.32 13.42 0.93
C PRO A 29 14.01 13.01 1.60
N ILE A 30 14.07 12.67 2.89
CA ILE A 30 12.94 12.25 3.71
C ILE A 30 12.96 13.06 5.00
N SER A 31 11.83 13.64 5.37
CA SER A 31 11.64 14.31 6.67
C SER A 31 10.60 13.57 7.50
N ARG A 32 10.97 13.19 8.73
CA ARG A 32 10.04 12.60 9.71
C ARG A 32 9.63 13.68 10.69
N VAL A 33 8.36 14.00 10.73
CA VAL A 33 7.80 15.07 11.56
C VAL A 33 6.87 14.46 12.60
N VAL A 34 7.19 14.65 13.88
CA VAL A 34 6.33 14.20 14.98
C VAL A 34 5.45 15.36 15.44
N GLN A 35 4.13 15.20 15.33
CA GLN A 35 3.16 16.16 15.79
C GLN A 35 2.08 15.46 16.64
N LYS A 36 1.89 15.92 17.88
CA LYS A 36 0.90 15.37 18.83
C LYS A 36 1.00 13.84 19.00
N GLY A 37 2.23 13.32 19.10
CA GLY A 37 2.48 11.88 19.26
C GLY A 37 2.30 11.04 18.00
N ARG A 38 1.92 11.66 16.87
CA ARG A 38 1.84 11.00 15.57
C ARG A 38 3.04 11.40 14.72
N GLU A 39 3.72 10.42 14.15
CA GLU A 39 4.78 10.66 13.18
C GLU A 39 4.22 10.69 11.75
N VAL A 40 4.66 11.67 10.96
CA VAL A 40 4.33 11.84 9.54
C VAL A 40 5.63 11.87 8.73
N VAL A 41 5.74 10.99 7.76
CA VAL A 41 6.89 10.90 6.85
C VAL A 41 6.59 11.72 5.60
N HIS A 42 7.49 12.64 5.25
CA HIS A 42 7.45 13.42 4.02
C HIS A 42 8.58 12.97 3.10
N TYR A 43 8.25 12.65 1.86
CA TYR A 43 9.19 12.33 0.80
C TYR A 43 9.33 13.55 -0.12
N TRP A 44 10.56 13.95 -0.40
CA TRP A 44 10.85 15.16 -1.18
C TRP A 44 11.47 14.79 -2.52
N PHE A 45 10.82 15.22 -3.59
CA PHE A 45 11.22 14.97 -4.98
C PHE A 45 11.52 16.28 -5.69
N ASP A 46 12.44 16.22 -6.65
CA ASP A 46 12.65 17.31 -7.60
C ASP A 46 11.36 17.55 -8.41
N CYS A 47 11.11 18.79 -8.79
CA CYS A 47 9.99 19.16 -9.65
C CYS A 47 10.26 18.90 -11.14
N ASP A 48 11.52 18.74 -11.54
CA ASP A 48 11.93 18.50 -12.94
C ASP A 48 11.32 17.20 -13.52
N GLY A 49 11.01 16.23 -12.66
CA GLY A 49 10.32 15.00 -13.04
C GLY A 49 11.21 13.95 -13.72
N ALA A 50 10.62 13.19 -14.64
CA ALA A 50 11.28 12.09 -15.33
C ALA A 50 10.70 11.92 -16.73
N GLY A 51 11.47 11.38 -17.68
CA GLY A 51 11.00 11.13 -19.05
C GLY A 51 10.51 12.39 -19.80
N GLY A 52 10.98 13.58 -19.39
CA GLY A 52 10.48 14.86 -19.92
C GLY A 52 9.11 15.30 -19.37
N ILE A 53 8.55 14.57 -18.39
CA ILE A 53 7.28 14.89 -17.74
C ILE A 53 7.56 15.47 -16.34
N PRO A 54 7.10 16.70 -16.03
CA PRO A 54 7.28 17.30 -14.71
C PRO A 54 6.61 16.49 -13.59
N THR A 55 7.20 16.46 -12.40
CA THR A 55 6.71 15.68 -11.25
C THR A 55 5.23 15.93 -10.96
N GLY A 56 4.77 17.18 -11.04
CA GLY A 56 3.36 17.52 -10.82
C GLY A 56 2.40 16.80 -11.76
N LYS A 57 2.78 16.62 -13.04
CA LYS A 57 1.98 15.90 -14.04
C LYS A 57 1.97 14.39 -13.79
N ILE A 58 3.10 13.83 -13.36
CA ILE A 58 3.18 12.41 -12.97
C ILE A 58 2.26 12.16 -11.76
N VAL A 59 2.31 13.03 -10.75
CA VAL A 59 1.45 12.95 -9.56
C VAL A 59 -0.02 13.07 -9.91
N GLU A 60 -0.38 14.04 -10.76
CA GLU A 60 -1.75 14.23 -11.24
C GLU A 60 -2.29 12.93 -11.87
N ALA A 61 -1.52 12.31 -12.78
CA ALA A 61 -1.90 11.05 -13.41
C ALA A 61 -2.04 9.88 -12.40
N ILE A 62 -1.13 9.77 -11.42
CA ILE A 62 -1.21 8.73 -10.37
C ILE A 62 -2.53 8.85 -9.60
N LEU A 63 -2.89 10.07 -9.21
CA LEU A 63 -4.07 10.35 -8.39
C LEU A 63 -5.38 10.24 -9.19
N GLU A 64 -5.35 10.60 -10.47
CA GLU A 64 -6.53 10.62 -11.33
C GLU A 64 -7.03 9.20 -11.63
N SER A 65 -6.28 8.42 -12.41
CA SER A 65 -6.76 7.10 -12.85
C SER A 65 -5.65 6.21 -13.39
N GLN A 66 -5.99 4.94 -13.62
CA GLN A 66 -5.10 4.04 -14.35
C GLN A 66 -4.91 4.51 -15.79
N GLU A 67 -5.97 4.97 -16.46
CA GLU A 67 -5.92 5.44 -17.84
C GLU A 67 -5.03 6.69 -17.98
N ALA A 68 -5.04 7.60 -16.99
CA ALA A 68 -4.15 8.75 -16.98
C ALA A 68 -2.67 8.34 -16.90
N CYS A 69 -2.34 7.29 -16.14
CA CYS A 69 -1.00 6.73 -16.14
C CYS A 69 -0.65 6.04 -17.46
N GLU A 70 -1.61 5.32 -18.07
CA GLU A 70 -1.41 4.68 -19.38
C GLU A 70 -1.13 5.71 -20.49
N ALA A 71 -1.74 6.89 -20.42
CA ALA A 71 -1.47 7.98 -21.35
C ALA A 71 -0.03 8.49 -21.31
N LEU A 72 0.71 8.24 -20.21
CA LEU A 72 2.12 8.59 -20.06
C LEU A 72 3.08 7.42 -20.32
N ARG A 73 2.58 6.24 -20.75
CA ARG A 73 3.37 5.02 -20.90
C ARG A 73 4.56 5.18 -21.85
N GLU A 74 4.43 5.98 -22.91
CA GLU A 74 5.53 6.18 -23.86
C GLU A 74 6.74 6.87 -23.21
N GLN A 75 6.50 7.84 -22.32
CA GLN A 75 7.56 8.56 -21.60
C GLN A 75 7.97 7.84 -20.32
N LEU A 76 7.03 7.16 -19.67
CA LEU A 76 7.16 6.54 -18.35
C LEU A 76 6.58 5.11 -18.38
N PRO A 77 7.28 4.14 -18.99
CA PRO A 77 6.74 2.81 -19.25
C PRO A 77 6.37 2.03 -17.98
N ASP A 78 7.06 2.29 -16.86
CA ASP A 78 6.82 1.59 -15.60
C ASP A 78 5.72 2.23 -14.74
N LEU A 79 5.26 3.44 -15.08
CA LEU A 79 4.25 4.17 -14.29
C LEU A 79 2.93 3.39 -14.14
N PRO A 80 2.32 2.86 -15.22
CA PRO A 80 1.03 2.19 -15.11
C PRO A 80 1.13 0.90 -14.28
N GLY A 81 2.23 0.16 -14.43
CA GLY A 81 2.48 -1.08 -13.68
C GLY A 81 2.66 -0.80 -12.18
N ALA A 82 3.46 0.22 -11.84
CA ALA A 82 3.69 0.62 -10.46
C ALA A 82 2.38 1.02 -9.75
N ARG A 83 1.57 1.85 -10.41
CA ARG A 83 0.27 2.28 -9.88
C ARG A 83 -0.65 1.08 -9.70
N ALA A 84 -0.83 0.25 -10.74
CA ALA A 84 -1.73 -0.90 -10.68
C ALA A 84 -1.37 -1.84 -9.52
N ALA A 85 -0.08 -2.15 -9.33
CA ALA A 85 0.38 -3.02 -8.25
C ALA A 85 0.02 -2.46 -6.85
N LEU A 86 0.23 -1.16 -6.62
CA LEU A 86 -0.04 -0.53 -5.32
C LEU A 86 -1.54 -0.45 -5.00
N TYR A 87 -2.37 -0.15 -5.99
CA TYR A 87 -3.82 -0.10 -5.80
C TYR A 87 -4.42 -1.51 -5.64
N ASN A 88 -3.94 -2.50 -6.40
CA ASN A 88 -4.33 -3.89 -6.23
C ASN A 88 -3.96 -4.41 -4.83
N ARG A 89 -2.79 -4.02 -4.31
CA ARG A 89 -2.39 -4.34 -2.93
C ARG A 89 -3.40 -3.79 -1.91
N GLU A 90 -3.88 -2.56 -2.05
CA GLU A 90 -4.89 -2.01 -1.13
C GLU A 90 -6.21 -2.77 -1.19
N ILE A 91 -6.66 -3.15 -2.40
CA ILE A 91 -7.86 -3.97 -2.56
C ILE A 91 -7.70 -5.30 -1.82
N LEU A 92 -6.55 -5.98 -1.99
CA LEU A 92 -6.29 -7.25 -1.32
C LEU A 92 -6.23 -7.09 0.20
N LEU A 93 -5.60 -6.03 0.72
CA LEU A 93 -5.59 -5.77 2.16
C LEU A 93 -6.99 -5.53 2.70
N ASP A 94 -7.84 -4.80 1.97
CA ASP A 94 -9.23 -4.60 2.34
C ASP A 94 -10.01 -5.91 2.35
N VAL A 95 -9.80 -6.78 1.37
CA VAL A 95 -10.41 -8.12 1.36
C VAL A 95 -9.94 -8.94 2.57
N ILE A 96 -8.64 -8.95 2.84
CA ILE A 96 -8.05 -9.71 3.95
C ILE A 96 -8.60 -9.23 5.29
N PHE A 97 -8.57 -7.93 5.55
CA PHE A 97 -8.84 -7.41 6.89
C PHE A 97 -10.30 -7.07 7.16
N LYS A 98 -11.10 -6.81 6.12
CA LYS A 98 -12.51 -6.40 6.29
C LYS A 98 -13.51 -7.47 5.86
N LYS A 99 -13.17 -8.29 4.86
CA LYS A 99 -14.14 -9.20 4.22
C LYS A 99 -13.88 -10.67 4.48
N THR A 100 -12.66 -11.03 4.89
CA THR A 100 -12.28 -12.41 5.15
C THR A 100 -12.48 -12.75 6.62
N ARG A 101 -13.19 -13.86 6.89
CA ARG A 101 -13.36 -14.37 8.25
C ARG A 101 -12.01 -14.78 8.85
N ARG A 102 -11.81 -14.51 10.14
CA ARG A 102 -10.62 -14.95 10.86
C ARG A 102 -10.88 -16.35 11.40
N LEU A 103 -9.94 -17.26 11.15
CA LEU A 103 -9.98 -18.63 11.65
C LEU A 103 -8.95 -18.81 12.76
N VAL A 104 -9.29 -19.63 13.74
CA VAL A 104 -8.39 -20.05 14.82
C VAL A 104 -8.18 -21.56 14.74
N MET A 105 -6.97 -21.98 15.07
CA MET A 105 -6.65 -23.41 15.22
C MET A 105 -7.17 -23.91 16.56
N VAL A 106 -7.89 -25.02 16.54
CA VAL A 106 -8.41 -25.72 17.71
C VAL A 106 -7.82 -27.13 17.71
N ASN A 107 -7.10 -27.48 18.77
CA ASN A 107 -6.56 -28.83 18.94
C ASN A 107 -7.70 -29.78 19.34
N LEU A 108 -7.81 -30.91 18.64
CA LEU A 108 -8.83 -31.91 18.93
C LEU A 108 -8.39 -32.84 20.07
N PRO A 109 -9.31 -33.32 20.93
CA PRO A 109 -8.97 -34.17 22.07
C PRO A 109 -8.25 -35.49 21.70
N GLY A 110 -8.58 -36.08 20.55
CA GLY A 110 -7.96 -37.30 20.03
C GLY A 110 -6.66 -37.09 19.24
N GLY A 111 -6.14 -35.86 19.20
CA GLY A 111 -5.07 -35.46 18.29
C GLY A 111 -5.61 -34.89 16.97
N GLY A 112 -4.84 -34.00 16.34
CA GLY A 112 -5.23 -33.28 15.13
C GLY A 112 -5.69 -31.83 15.39
N ILE A 113 -5.94 -31.09 14.30
CA ILE A 113 -6.26 -29.66 14.32
C ILE A 113 -7.52 -29.41 13.47
N MET A 114 -8.45 -28.62 14.03
CA MET A 114 -9.59 -28.06 13.32
C MET A 114 -9.41 -26.54 13.15
N LEU A 115 -9.87 -25.99 12.02
CA LEU A 115 -10.01 -24.54 11.85
C LEU A 115 -11.44 -24.13 12.17
N ALA A 116 -11.61 -23.26 13.17
CA ALA A 116 -12.89 -22.72 13.56
C ALA A 116 -12.93 -21.21 13.32
N ASP A 117 -14.12 -20.66 13.02
CA ASP A 117 -14.29 -19.21 12.99
C ASP A 117 -13.96 -18.61 14.37
N GLU A 118 -13.17 -17.53 14.39
CA GLU A 118 -12.75 -16.84 15.60
C GLU A 118 -13.96 -16.41 16.44
N LYS A 119 -15.05 -16.02 15.79
CA LYS A 119 -16.27 -15.49 16.44
C LYS A 119 -17.16 -16.56 17.07
N LEU A 120 -16.94 -17.85 16.78
CA LEU A 120 -17.69 -18.92 17.46
C LEU A 120 -17.34 -18.90 18.95
N ASP A 121 -18.35 -19.06 19.80
CA ASP A 121 -18.13 -19.13 21.24
C ASP A 121 -17.38 -20.43 21.61
N ALA A 122 -16.74 -20.41 22.78
CA ALA A 122 -15.88 -21.50 23.23
C ALA A 122 -16.65 -22.80 23.50
N LYS A 123 -17.97 -22.74 23.76
CA LYS A 123 -18.78 -23.95 23.94
C LYS A 123 -19.06 -24.57 22.58
N THR A 124 -19.55 -23.80 21.60
CA THR A 124 -19.79 -24.30 20.23
C THR A 124 -18.53 -24.87 19.59
N LYS A 125 -17.35 -24.24 19.78
CA LYS A 125 -16.08 -24.78 19.30
C LYS A 125 -15.76 -26.16 19.91
N ARG A 126 -16.05 -26.36 21.20
CA ARG A 126 -15.84 -27.63 21.90
C ARG A 126 -16.84 -28.69 21.46
N ASP A 127 -18.11 -28.32 21.34
CA ASP A 127 -19.18 -29.22 20.91
C ASP A 127 -18.91 -29.74 19.49
N VAL A 128 -18.50 -28.85 18.56
CA VAL A 128 -18.10 -29.25 17.20
C VAL A 128 -16.84 -30.13 17.22
N ALA A 129 -15.83 -29.79 18.03
CA ALA A 129 -14.63 -30.61 18.15
C ALA A 129 -14.92 -32.04 18.66
N GLN A 130 -15.99 -32.21 19.43
CA GLN A 130 -16.43 -33.54 19.91
C GLN A 130 -17.22 -34.34 18.85
N LEU A 131 -17.88 -33.68 17.90
CA LEU A 131 -18.65 -34.32 16.82
C LEU A 131 -17.78 -34.88 15.68
N VAL A 132 -16.53 -34.42 15.57
CA VAL A 132 -15.56 -34.88 14.55
C VAL A 132 -14.74 -36.09 15.05
N MET A 133 -14.99 -36.55 16.28
CA MET A 133 -14.50 -37.82 16.84
C MET A 133 -15.40 -38.98 16.42
#